data_AF-A0A817DGA1-F1
#
_entry.id   AF-A0A817DGA1-F1
#
_cell.length_a   1.000
_cell.length_b   1.000
_cell.length_c   1.000
_cell.angle_alpha   90.00
_cell.angle_beta   90.00
_cell.angle_gamma   90.00
#
_symmetry.space_group_name_H-M   'P 1'
#
loop_
_entity.id
_entity.type
_entity.pdbx_description
1 polymer ?
#
loop_
_entity_poly.entity_id
_entity_poly.type
_entity_poly.pdbx_seq_one_letter_code
_entity_poly.pdbx_strand_id
1 'polypeptide(L)'
;MSLGIDNRSVYAEDFEIPFLQQSAEFYRLESQKLLAENSASVYIRKVAARISEEAERAVHYLDKSTEERIVRVLEDELITKHIKTIVEMENSGVYHMLKFNKCDDLATMYKLFERVPNGHLTIADCMSNYLREQGRALVTENTDDGKNAITYVQNLLDLKDTFDHFLKNAFNEDKTFKKRINSDFEYFINLNQRSPEYLSLFIDEKLKKGAKDLGDQEVEIVLDKAMMLFRYLEEKDVFERYYKQHLAKRLLLNKSASDDAEKNMISRLKTECGCQFTCKLEGMFKDISVSNTTADDFRLYVSQKRLNLNGIDLTVRVLTTGFWPTQAIANQCNLPATVREAYQCFHRFYLNKHSGRQLTLQPSLGSADLTAIFYGKPKEDDGDGESRPTTTTMIKERKHTLQVSTYQMVILMLFNTKESWSFEEIHQETDIIEKDLQRALLPLSLGKSNQRIFLKEPKTKEIQSSDKFSINDSFTSKLFRVKINPITAKVESDPERQETRNKVDDDRKHVIDAAIVRIMKTRKAMTHTQLIAEVTHQLKSRFMPSPGFIKKRIESLIERDYLSRSMDDR
;
A
#
# COMPACT_ATOMS: atom_id res chain seq x y z
N MET A 1 -58.38 -12.45 56.03
CA MET A 1 -58.30 -12.65 54.57
C MET A 1 -59.32 -11.72 53.94
N SER A 2 -58.87 -10.54 53.51
CA SER A 2 -59.74 -9.53 52.92
C SER A 2 -59.90 -9.84 51.43
N LEU A 3 -60.97 -10.56 51.08
CA LEU A 3 -61.44 -10.74 49.70
C LEU A 3 -62.11 -9.43 49.26
N GLY A 4 -61.29 -8.39 49.02
CA GLY A 4 -61.73 -7.13 48.46
C GLY A 4 -61.52 -7.10 46.95
N ILE A 5 -62.38 -6.38 46.24
CA ILE A 5 -62.38 -6.17 44.78
C ILE A 5 -61.04 -5.57 44.27
N ASP A 6 -60.22 -5.01 45.17
CA ASP A 6 -58.91 -4.42 44.88
C ASP A 6 -57.71 -5.35 45.17
N ASN A 7 -57.92 -6.60 45.58
CA ASN A 7 -56.83 -7.49 45.97
C ASN A 7 -56.43 -8.45 44.84
N ARG A 8 -55.28 -8.17 44.19
CA ARG A 8 -54.71 -8.98 43.10
C ARG A 8 -54.22 -10.37 43.55
N SER A 9 -54.15 -10.67 44.85
CA SER A 9 -53.52 -11.90 45.36
C SER A 9 -54.08 -13.17 44.75
N VAL A 10 -55.41 -13.29 44.59
CA VAL A 10 -56.05 -14.47 44.00
C VAL A 10 -55.68 -14.63 42.52
N TYR A 11 -55.72 -13.53 41.74
CA TYR A 11 -55.31 -13.57 40.33
C TYR A 11 -53.83 -13.96 40.19
N ALA A 12 -52.96 -13.37 41.01
CA ALA A 12 -51.52 -13.61 40.93
C ALA A 12 -51.15 -15.05 41.35
N GLU A 13 -51.67 -15.52 42.48
CA GLU A 13 -51.30 -16.80 43.09
C GLU A 13 -51.99 -17.98 42.42
N ASP A 14 -53.30 -17.90 42.20
CA ASP A 14 -54.09 -19.06 41.73
C ASP A 14 -54.14 -19.18 40.20
N PHE A 15 -53.94 -18.07 39.47
CA PHE A 15 -54.00 -18.06 38.00
C PHE A 15 -52.67 -17.71 37.35
N GLU A 16 -52.12 -16.53 37.61
CA GLU A 16 -51.01 -15.96 36.83
C GLU A 16 -49.72 -16.79 36.96
N ILE A 17 -49.36 -17.22 38.18
CA ILE A 17 -48.18 -18.06 38.40
C ILE A 17 -48.33 -19.43 37.71
N PRO A 18 -49.40 -20.22 37.93
CA PRO A 18 -49.61 -21.48 37.21
C PRO A 18 -49.71 -21.31 35.69
N PHE A 19 -50.32 -20.21 35.22
CA PHE A 19 -50.41 -19.87 33.80
C PHE A 19 -49.02 -19.67 33.19
N LEU A 20 -48.18 -18.82 33.78
CA LEU A 20 -46.82 -18.54 33.29
C LEU A 20 -45.96 -19.82 33.29
N GLN A 21 -46.09 -20.68 34.30
CA GLN A 21 -45.38 -21.96 34.37
C GLN A 21 -45.81 -22.93 33.25
N GLN A 22 -47.11 -23.06 33.01
CA GLN A 22 -47.62 -23.90 31.93
C GLN A 22 -47.24 -23.34 30.55
N SER A 23 -47.30 -22.03 30.38
CA SER A 23 -46.85 -21.36 29.16
C SER A 23 -45.35 -21.58 28.91
N ALA A 24 -44.52 -21.52 29.95
CA ALA A 24 -43.09 -21.81 29.83
C ALA A 24 -42.84 -23.24 29.33
N GLU A 25 -43.55 -24.22 29.90
CA GLU A 25 -43.48 -25.62 29.46
C GLU A 25 -43.95 -25.79 28.00
N PHE A 26 -45.06 -25.15 27.63
CA PHE A 26 -45.57 -25.17 26.27
C PHE A 26 -44.56 -24.59 25.27
N TYR A 27 -44.03 -23.39 25.53
CA TYR A 27 -43.09 -22.73 24.63
C TYR A 27 -41.73 -23.43 24.59
N ARG A 28 -41.32 -24.11 25.67
CA ARG A 28 -40.15 -24.98 25.67
C ARG A 28 -40.30 -26.15 24.68
N LEU A 29 -41.46 -26.79 24.63
CA LEU A 29 -41.74 -27.86 23.67
C LEU A 29 -41.88 -27.32 22.24
N GLU A 30 -42.55 -26.18 22.08
CA GLU A 30 -42.68 -25.52 20.77
C GLU A 30 -41.31 -25.08 20.24
N SER A 31 -40.42 -24.55 21.08
CA SER A 31 -39.08 -24.11 20.69
C SER A 31 -38.27 -25.27 20.10
N GLN A 32 -38.27 -26.43 20.76
CA GLN A 32 -37.52 -27.62 20.33
C GLN A 32 -38.05 -28.15 19.00
N LYS A 33 -39.38 -28.23 18.85
CA LYS A 33 -40.02 -28.63 17.60
C LYS A 33 -39.68 -27.67 16.47
N LEU A 34 -39.80 -26.36 16.71
CA LEU A 34 -39.52 -25.35 15.71
C LEU A 34 -38.04 -25.36 15.28
N LEU A 35 -37.10 -25.56 16.19
CA LEU A 35 -35.66 -25.68 15.86
C LEU A 35 -35.36 -26.92 15.01
N ALA A 36 -36.04 -28.05 15.26
CA ALA A 36 -35.82 -29.29 14.50
C ALA A 36 -36.40 -29.23 13.08
N GLU A 37 -37.50 -28.51 12.88
CA GLU A 37 -38.26 -28.50 11.63
C GLU A 37 -37.93 -27.31 10.70
N ASN A 38 -37.21 -26.29 11.18
CA ASN A 38 -37.07 -25.02 10.45
C ASN A 38 -35.62 -24.52 10.41
N SER A 39 -35.31 -23.75 9.37
CA SER A 39 -34.06 -22.98 9.31
C SER A 39 -34.10 -21.79 10.26
N ALA A 40 -32.93 -21.24 10.62
CA ALA A 40 -32.83 -20.10 11.54
C ALA A 40 -33.71 -18.90 11.12
N SER A 41 -33.72 -18.52 9.84
CA SER A 41 -34.56 -17.41 9.34
C SER A 41 -36.06 -17.67 9.53
N VAL A 42 -36.51 -18.91 9.30
CA VAL A 42 -37.93 -19.28 9.47
C VAL A 42 -38.29 -19.35 10.96
N TYR A 43 -37.40 -19.91 11.78
CA TYR A 43 -37.54 -19.94 13.23
C TYR A 43 -37.73 -18.54 13.81
N ILE A 44 -36.84 -17.61 13.47
CA ILE A 44 -36.86 -16.22 13.95
C ILE A 44 -38.16 -15.52 13.57
N ARG A 45 -38.64 -15.68 12.33
CA ARG A 45 -39.92 -15.10 11.90
C ARG A 45 -41.10 -15.67 12.66
N LYS A 46 -41.13 -16.99 12.91
CA LYS A 46 -42.19 -17.63 13.70
C LYS A 46 -42.16 -17.16 15.15
N VAL A 47 -40.98 -17.05 15.77
CA VAL A 47 -40.84 -16.53 17.14
C VAL A 47 -41.31 -15.09 17.25
N ALA A 48 -40.92 -14.22 16.29
CA ALA A 48 -41.39 -12.84 16.26
C ALA A 48 -42.93 -12.74 16.16
N ALA A 49 -43.55 -13.56 15.30
CA ALA A 49 -45.01 -13.64 15.17
C ALA A 49 -45.65 -14.12 16.47
N ARG A 50 -45.12 -15.18 17.09
CA ARG A 50 -45.62 -15.73 18.36
C ARG A 50 -45.59 -14.73 19.51
N ILE A 51 -44.52 -13.94 19.61
CA ILE A 51 -44.42 -12.89 20.62
C ILE A 51 -45.48 -11.82 20.40
N SER A 52 -45.73 -11.41 19.15
CA SER A 52 -46.78 -10.44 18.82
C SER A 52 -48.17 -10.98 19.12
N GLU A 53 -48.46 -12.21 18.70
CA GLU A 53 -49.74 -12.89 18.95
C GLU A 53 -50.03 -13.02 20.46
N GLU A 54 -49.02 -13.39 21.26
CA GLU A 54 -49.20 -13.58 22.70
C GLU A 54 -49.32 -12.25 23.45
N ALA A 55 -48.60 -11.21 23.03
CA ALA A 55 -48.76 -9.86 23.57
C ALA A 55 -50.18 -9.32 23.31
N GLU A 56 -50.67 -9.41 22.07
CA GLU A 56 -52.03 -8.99 21.71
C GLU A 56 -53.10 -9.77 22.48
N ARG A 57 -52.90 -11.08 22.62
CA ARG A 57 -53.77 -11.97 23.39
C ARG A 57 -53.82 -11.58 24.87
N ALA A 58 -52.66 -11.31 25.47
CA ALA A 58 -52.57 -10.90 26.87
C ALA A 58 -53.27 -9.56 27.10
N VAL A 59 -53.09 -8.58 26.21
CA VAL A 59 -53.75 -7.27 26.29
C VAL A 59 -55.28 -7.41 26.19
N HIS A 60 -55.79 -8.39 25.43
CA HIS A 60 -57.22 -8.51 25.19
C HIS A 60 -58.03 -8.96 26.41
N TYR A 61 -57.50 -9.88 27.23
CA TYR A 61 -58.29 -10.49 28.30
C TYR A 61 -57.52 -10.83 29.59
N LEU A 62 -56.23 -10.50 29.69
CA LEU A 62 -55.45 -10.68 30.92
C LEU A 62 -55.28 -9.36 31.67
N ASP A 63 -54.83 -9.45 32.93
CA ASP A 63 -54.40 -8.26 33.66
C ASP A 63 -53.24 -7.58 32.92
N LYS A 64 -53.24 -6.25 32.92
CA LYS A 64 -52.26 -5.42 32.20
C LYS A 64 -50.80 -5.79 32.54
N SER A 65 -50.54 -6.23 33.77
CA SER A 65 -49.18 -6.59 34.18
C SER A 65 -48.74 -7.99 33.76
N THR A 66 -49.68 -8.84 33.31
CA THR A 66 -49.39 -10.19 32.81
C THR A 66 -48.73 -10.14 31.43
N GLU A 67 -49.06 -9.16 30.58
CA GLU A 67 -48.48 -8.98 29.24
C GLU A 67 -46.94 -9.00 29.27
N GLU A 68 -46.33 -8.14 30.09
CA GLU A 68 -44.87 -8.06 30.20
C GLU A 68 -44.27 -9.39 30.70
N ARG A 69 -44.96 -10.08 31.62
CA ARG A 69 -44.48 -11.31 32.24
C ARG A 69 -44.55 -12.50 31.28
N ILE A 70 -45.63 -12.63 30.51
CA ILE A 70 -45.75 -13.70 29.53
C ILE A 70 -44.77 -13.47 28.37
N VAL A 71 -44.61 -12.23 27.90
CA VAL A 71 -43.62 -11.91 26.86
C VAL A 71 -42.20 -12.26 27.31
N ARG A 72 -41.84 -12.03 28.58
CA ARG A 72 -40.55 -12.47 29.15
C ARG A 72 -40.39 -13.99 29.17
N VAL A 73 -41.47 -14.75 29.40
CA VAL A 73 -41.43 -16.22 29.31
C VAL A 73 -41.11 -16.66 27.88
N LEU A 74 -41.73 -16.04 26.86
CA LEU A 74 -41.43 -16.34 25.45
C LEU A 74 -40.00 -15.94 25.09
N GLU A 75 -39.53 -14.78 25.54
CA GLU A 75 -38.14 -14.33 25.35
C GLU A 75 -37.13 -15.31 25.95
N ASP A 76 -37.40 -15.87 27.12
CA ASP A 76 -36.52 -16.84 27.76
C ASP A 76 -36.53 -18.18 27.00
N GLU A 77 -37.72 -18.76 26.79
CA GLU A 77 -37.88 -20.11 26.23
C GLU A 77 -37.62 -20.20 24.73
N LEU A 78 -37.97 -19.17 23.93
CA LEU A 78 -37.83 -19.18 22.47
C LEU A 78 -36.56 -18.49 21.98
N ILE A 79 -35.95 -17.60 22.78
CA ILE A 79 -34.74 -16.87 22.35
C ILE A 79 -33.58 -17.20 23.27
N THR A 80 -33.61 -16.78 24.54
CA THR A 80 -32.47 -16.77 25.46
C THR A 80 -31.80 -18.15 25.58
N LYS A 81 -32.59 -19.21 25.74
CA LYS A 81 -32.07 -20.58 25.86
C LYS A 81 -31.45 -21.14 24.58
N HIS A 82 -31.78 -20.58 23.42
CA HIS A 82 -31.41 -21.11 22.10
C HIS A 82 -30.56 -20.15 21.26
N ILE A 83 -30.17 -18.97 21.79
CA ILE A 83 -29.39 -17.94 21.05
C ILE A 83 -28.21 -18.57 20.30
N LYS A 84 -27.37 -19.35 21.00
CA LYS A 84 -26.20 -20.00 20.40
C LYS A 84 -26.61 -20.99 19.31
N THR A 85 -27.57 -21.86 19.58
CA THR A 85 -28.09 -22.84 18.63
C THR A 85 -28.63 -22.19 17.35
N ILE A 86 -29.32 -21.05 17.46
CA ILE A 86 -29.86 -20.32 16.31
C ILE A 86 -28.75 -19.63 15.51
N VAL A 87 -27.81 -18.96 16.21
CA VAL A 87 -26.69 -18.23 15.58
C VAL A 87 -25.73 -19.18 14.87
N GLU A 88 -25.44 -20.33 15.49
CA GLU A 88 -24.49 -21.33 14.99
C GLU A 88 -25.18 -22.44 14.17
N MET A 89 -26.49 -22.29 13.88
CA MET A 89 -27.26 -23.30 13.16
C MET A 89 -26.63 -23.63 11.82
N GLU A 90 -26.36 -24.92 11.59
CA GLU A 90 -25.73 -25.37 10.36
C GLU A 90 -26.57 -24.98 9.13
N ASN A 91 -25.91 -24.49 8.08
CA ASN A 91 -26.53 -24.10 6.80
C ASN A 91 -27.67 -23.05 6.88
N SER A 92 -27.88 -22.38 8.02
CA SER A 92 -28.89 -21.33 8.12
C SER A 92 -28.62 -20.23 9.14
N GLY A 93 -27.70 -20.44 10.09
CA GLY A 93 -27.28 -19.44 11.08
C GLY A 93 -26.48 -18.27 10.50
N VAL A 94 -25.91 -17.45 11.37
CA VAL A 94 -25.24 -16.18 11.03
C VAL A 94 -24.14 -16.38 9.98
N TYR A 95 -23.34 -17.44 10.10
CA TYR A 95 -22.29 -17.77 9.12
C TYR A 95 -22.86 -17.92 7.70
N HIS A 96 -23.93 -18.69 7.56
CA HIS A 96 -24.60 -18.89 6.27
C HIS A 96 -25.20 -17.58 5.76
N MET A 97 -25.83 -16.80 6.63
CA MET A 97 -26.42 -15.53 6.24
C MET A 97 -25.38 -14.53 5.74
N LEU A 98 -24.22 -14.43 6.41
CA LEU A 98 -23.10 -13.58 5.97
C LEU A 98 -22.52 -14.07 4.64
N LYS A 99 -22.25 -15.38 4.51
CA LYS A 99 -21.68 -15.99 3.30
C LYS A 99 -22.56 -15.80 2.06
N PHE A 100 -23.87 -15.89 2.20
CA PHE A 100 -24.84 -15.77 1.09
C PHE A 100 -25.55 -14.43 1.04
N ASN A 101 -25.02 -13.41 1.72
CA ASN A 101 -25.51 -12.04 1.72
C ASN A 101 -27.02 -11.91 2.04
N LYS A 102 -27.50 -12.68 3.02
CA LYS A 102 -28.89 -12.66 3.50
C LYS A 102 -29.10 -11.52 4.50
N CYS A 103 -28.96 -10.28 4.01
CA CYS A 103 -29.00 -9.06 4.81
C CYS A 103 -30.33 -8.88 5.57
N ASP A 104 -31.48 -9.14 4.93
CA ASP A 104 -32.79 -8.99 5.56
C ASP A 104 -33.04 -10.01 6.68
N ASP A 105 -32.56 -11.25 6.50
CA ASP A 105 -32.65 -12.29 7.53
C ASP A 105 -31.77 -11.91 8.74
N LEU A 106 -30.57 -11.38 8.51
CA LEU A 106 -29.71 -10.84 9.57
C LEU A 106 -30.34 -9.64 10.28
N ALA A 107 -30.98 -8.73 9.55
CA ALA A 107 -31.69 -7.59 10.12
C ALA A 107 -32.84 -8.05 11.03
N THR A 108 -33.56 -9.09 10.61
CA THR A 108 -34.65 -9.68 11.39
C THR A 108 -34.11 -10.36 12.64
N MET A 109 -33.01 -11.13 12.51
CA MET A 109 -32.34 -11.77 13.65
C MET A 109 -31.85 -10.73 14.66
N TYR A 110 -31.19 -9.68 14.19
CA TYR A 110 -30.68 -8.58 15.00
C TYR A 110 -31.81 -7.94 15.82
N LYS A 111 -32.90 -7.51 15.16
CA LYS A 111 -34.07 -6.91 15.83
C LYS A 111 -34.70 -7.82 16.88
N LEU A 112 -34.80 -9.12 16.60
CA LEU A 112 -35.37 -10.08 17.56
C LEU A 112 -34.46 -10.23 18.79
N PHE A 113 -33.14 -10.26 18.57
CA PHE A 113 -32.15 -10.48 19.61
C PHE A 113 -31.87 -9.23 20.46
N GLU A 114 -32.37 -8.06 20.03
CA GLU A 114 -32.39 -6.83 20.84
C GLU A 114 -33.21 -6.98 22.11
N ARG A 115 -34.20 -7.88 22.08
CA ARG A 115 -35.16 -8.10 23.16
C ARG A 115 -34.56 -8.83 24.36
N VAL A 116 -33.38 -9.43 24.21
CA VAL A 116 -32.75 -10.26 25.26
C VAL A 116 -31.32 -9.81 25.56
N PRO A 117 -30.88 -9.89 26.83
CA PRO A 117 -29.49 -9.63 27.20
C PRO A 117 -28.52 -10.53 26.42
N ASN A 118 -27.39 -9.99 26.00
CA ASN A 118 -26.33 -10.69 25.25
C ASN A 118 -26.71 -11.22 23.85
N GLY A 119 -27.93 -10.99 23.35
CA GLY A 119 -28.35 -11.41 22.01
C GLY A 119 -27.46 -10.80 20.92
N HIS A 120 -27.35 -9.47 20.90
CA HIS A 120 -26.47 -8.75 19.97
C HIS A 120 -25.00 -9.15 20.09
N LEU A 121 -24.51 -9.40 21.32
CA LEU A 121 -23.11 -9.79 21.55
C LEU A 121 -22.80 -11.15 20.91
N THR A 122 -23.72 -12.10 20.99
CA THR A 122 -23.54 -13.45 20.42
C THR A 122 -23.50 -13.41 18.89
N ILE A 123 -24.37 -12.61 18.25
CA ILE A 123 -24.31 -12.36 16.80
C ILE A 123 -22.96 -11.70 16.44
N ALA A 124 -22.54 -10.71 17.23
CA ALA A 124 -21.31 -9.96 16.99
C ALA A 124 -20.05 -10.84 17.13
N ASP A 125 -20.03 -11.79 18.08
CA ASP A 125 -18.96 -12.79 18.23
C ASP A 125 -18.91 -13.74 17.03
N CYS A 126 -20.06 -14.27 16.58
CA CYS A 126 -20.12 -15.15 15.41
C CYS A 126 -19.67 -14.43 14.12
N MET A 127 -20.15 -13.20 13.91
CA MET A 127 -19.71 -12.34 12.80
C MET A 127 -18.20 -12.09 12.85
N SER A 128 -17.65 -11.78 14.03
CA SER A 128 -16.22 -11.52 14.21
C SER A 128 -15.37 -12.74 13.86
N ASN A 129 -15.80 -13.93 14.28
CA ASN A 129 -15.13 -15.18 13.92
C ASN A 129 -15.14 -15.41 12.40
N TYR A 130 -16.30 -15.26 11.75
CA TYR A 130 -16.41 -15.37 10.29
C TYR A 130 -15.54 -14.35 9.56
N LEU A 131 -15.59 -13.08 9.95
CA LEU A 131 -14.79 -12.01 9.36
C LEU A 131 -13.29 -12.28 9.50
N ARG A 132 -12.84 -12.77 10.66
CA ARG A 132 -11.44 -13.13 10.88
C ARG A 132 -11.00 -14.31 10.02
N GLU A 133 -11.87 -15.29 9.80
CA GLU A 133 -11.57 -16.43 8.91
C GLU A 133 -11.42 -15.97 7.46
N GLN A 134 -12.39 -15.20 6.95
CA GLN A 134 -12.33 -14.63 5.60
C GLN A 134 -11.12 -13.70 5.42
N GLY A 135 -10.88 -12.83 6.39
CA GLY A 135 -9.75 -11.91 6.39
C GLY A 135 -8.41 -12.65 6.42
N ARG A 136 -8.27 -13.70 7.26
CA ARG A 136 -7.08 -14.55 7.27
C ARG A 136 -6.83 -15.20 5.92
N ALA A 137 -7.84 -15.84 5.33
CA ALA A 137 -7.72 -16.47 4.01
C ALA A 137 -7.20 -15.47 2.96
N LEU A 138 -7.77 -14.25 2.91
CA LEU A 138 -7.32 -13.21 1.99
C LEU A 138 -5.87 -12.79 2.21
N VAL A 139 -5.39 -12.72 3.45
CA VAL A 139 -4.03 -12.24 3.74
C VAL A 139 -2.96 -13.33 3.68
N THR A 140 -3.33 -14.61 3.86
CA THR A 140 -2.41 -15.77 3.87
C THR A 140 -2.37 -16.52 2.55
N GLU A 141 -3.48 -16.71 1.83
CA GLU A 141 -3.49 -17.46 0.56
C GLU A 141 -2.75 -16.72 -0.58
N ASN A 142 -2.49 -15.43 -0.41
CA ASN A 142 -1.83 -14.56 -1.39
C ASN A 142 -0.30 -14.43 -1.21
N THR A 143 0.35 -15.31 -0.41
CA THR A 143 1.79 -15.22 -0.14
C THR A 143 2.67 -15.79 -1.25
N ASP A 144 2.18 -16.73 -2.05
CA ASP A 144 3.07 -17.64 -2.79
C ASP A 144 3.45 -17.21 -4.22
N ASP A 145 2.73 -16.29 -4.87
CA ASP A 145 2.94 -16.06 -6.32
C ASP A 145 3.17 -14.62 -6.77
N GLY A 146 3.28 -13.64 -5.87
CA GLY A 146 3.39 -12.23 -6.29
C GLY A 146 2.19 -11.77 -7.15
N LYS A 147 1.05 -12.50 -7.07
CA LYS A 147 -0.22 -12.08 -7.64
C LYS A 147 -0.59 -10.73 -7.05
N ASN A 148 -1.09 -9.90 -7.94
CA ASN A 148 -1.03 -8.45 -7.94
C ASN A 148 -1.34 -7.82 -6.57
N ALA A 149 -0.40 -7.05 -6.00
CA ALA A 149 -0.63 -6.20 -4.82
C ALA A 149 -1.92 -5.37 -4.95
N ILE A 150 -2.28 -5.03 -6.18
CA ILE A 150 -3.54 -4.36 -6.50
C ILE A 150 -4.76 -5.22 -6.12
N THR A 151 -4.77 -6.50 -6.51
CA THR A 151 -5.85 -7.44 -6.20
C THR A 151 -5.94 -7.73 -4.71
N TYR A 152 -4.79 -7.86 -4.03
CA TYR A 152 -4.76 -8.02 -2.58
C TYR A 152 -5.51 -6.88 -1.87
N VAL A 153 -5.16 -5.63 -2.19
CA VAL A 153 -5.79 -4.46 -1.56
C VAL A 153 -7.25 -4.35 -2.00
N GLN A 154 -7.57 -4.60 -3.26
CA GLN A 154 -8.95 -4.57 -3.76
C GLN A 154 -9.85 -5.56 -3.02
N ASN A 155 -9.42 -6.80 -2.82
CA ASN A 155 -10.19 -7.80 -2.09
C ASN A 155 -10.47 -7.40 -0.63
N LEU A 156 -9.50 -6.73 0.02
CA LEU A 156 -9.70 -6.17 1.36
C LEU A 156 -10.72 -5.03 1.38
N LEU A 157 -10.70 -4.17 0.36
CA LEU A 157 -11.69 -3.10 0.20
C LEU A 157 -13.08 -3.67 -0.05
N ASP A 158 -13.21 -4.67 -0.92
CA ASP A 158 -14.49 -5.32 -1.23
C ASP A 158 -15.07 -6.05 -0.01
N LEU A 159 -14.22 -6.72 0.78
CA LEU A 159 -14.61 -7.32 2.05
C LEU A 159 -15.10 -6.23 3.03
N LYS A 160 -14.42 -5.09 3.09
CA LYS A 160 -14.84 -3.99 3.97
C LYS A 160 -16.18 -3.41 3.55
N ASP A 161 -16.37 -3.16 2.26
CA ASP A 161 -17.64 -2.66 1.70
C ASP A 161 -18.79 -3.62 2.03
N THR A 162 -18.55 -4.94 1.97
CA THR A 162 -19.54 -5.97 2.34
C THR A 162 -19.94 -5.87 3.81
N PHE A 163 -18.98 -5.74 4.73
CA PHE A 163 -19.28 -5.64 6.16
C PHE A 163 -19.84 -4.27 6.56
N ASP A 164 -19.48 -3.20 5.87
CA ASP A 164 -20.12 -1.89 6.04
C ASP A 164 -21.58 -1.91 5.57
N HIS A 165 -21.88 -2.66 4.50
CA HIS A 165 -23.25 -2.90 4.06
C HIS A 165 -24.07 -3.62 5.12
N PHE A 166 -23.54 -4.69 5.73
CA PHE A 166 -24.23 -5.37 6.84
C PHE A 166 -24.38 -4.47 8.06
N LEU A 167 -23.34 -3.72 8.43
CA LEU A 167 -23.38 -2.78 9.54
C LEU A 167 -24.50 -1.75 9.37
N LYS A 168 -24.64 -1.19 8.17
CA LYS A 168 -25.66 -0.19 7.86
C LYS A 168 -27.07 -0.78 7.78
N ASN A 169 -27.23 -1.88 7.05
CA ASN A 169 -28.55 -2.37 6.63
C ASN A 169 -29.12 -3.48 7.53
N ALA A 170 -28.26 -4.25 8.23
CA ALA A 170 -28.68 -5.31 9.14
C ALA A 170 -28.50 -4.94 10.62
N PHE A 171 -27.44 -4.21 10.96
CA PHE A 171 -27.06 -3.95 12.37
C PHE A 171 -27.31 -2.50 12.82
N ASN A 172 -28.06 -1.71 12.05
CA ASN A 172 -28.48 -0.34 12.40
C ASN A 172 -27.32 0.58 12.85
N GLU A 173 -26.15 0.45 12.21
CA GLU A 173 -24.92 1.18 12.54
C GLU A 173 -24.44 1.01 14.00
N ASP A 174 -24.73 -0.15 14.61
CA ASP A 174 -24.36 -0.43 16.00
C ASP A 174 -22.84 -0.27 16.26
N LYS A 175 -22.51 0.48 17.31
CA LYS A 175 -21.13 0.86 17.65
C LYS A 175 -20.28 -0.34 18.06
N THR A 176 -20.87 -1.37 18.68
CA THR A 176 -20.20 -2.60 19.07
C THR A 176 -19.80 -3.41 17.84
N PHE A 177 -20.71 -3.55 16.88
CA PHE A 177 -20.41 -4.22 15.60
C PHE A 177 -19.35 -3.46 14.82
N LYS A 178 -19.47 -2.12 14.71
CA LYS A 178 -18.47 -1.26 14.07
C LYS A 178 -17.08 -1.43 14.71
N LYS A 179 -17.00 -1.45 16.04
CA LYS A 179 -15.75 -1.65 16.77
C LYS A 179 -15.15 -3.03 16.50
N ARG A 180 -15.96 -4.09 16.47
CA ARG A 180 -15.48 -5.45 16.16
C ARG A 180 -14.97 -5.55 14.73
N ILE A 181 -15.71 -5.06 13.75
CA ILE A 181 -15.28 -5.02 12.34
C ILE A 181 -13.92 -4.33 12.24
N ASN A 182 -13.78 -3.11 12.79
CA ASN A 182 -12.52 -2.38 12.75
C ASN A 182 -11.37 -3.15 13.43
N SER A 183 -11.62 -3.74 14.61
CA SER A 183 -10.62 -4.54 15.33
C SER A 183 -10.20 -5.79 14.57
N ASP A 184 -11.12 -6.42 13.83
CA ASP A 184 -10.83 -7.62 13.06
C ASP A 184 -10.02 -7.28 11.81
N PHE A 185 -10.33 -6.17 11.13
CA PHE A 185 -9.50 -5.63 10.05
C PHE A 185 -8.10 -5.26 10.52
N GLU A 186 -7.96 -4.60 11.67
CA GLU A 186 -6.66 -4.33 12.31
C GLU A 186 -5.92 -5.63 12.64
N TYR A 187 -6.61 -6.67 13.10
CA TYR A 187 -5.99 -7.96 13.38
C TYR A 187 -5.42 -8.63 12.12
N PHE A 188 -6.24 -8.89 11.09
CA PHE A 188 -5.76 -9.72 9.98
C PHE A 188 -4.86 -8.97 8.99
N ILE A 189 -5.03 -7.65 8.78
CA ILE A 189 -4.17 -6.91 7.85
C ILE A 189 -2.69 -6.95 8.30
N ASN A 190 -2.45 -6.99 9.60
CA ASN A 190 -1.11 -7.04 10.19
C ASN A 190 -0.52 -8.45 10.29
N LEU A 191 -1.27 -9.50 9.93
CA LEU A 191 -0.72 -10.86 9.82
C LEU A 191 0.23 -11.00 8.61
N ASN A 192 0.05 -10.16 7.59
CA ASN A 192 0.91 -10.14 6.41
C ASN A 192 1.89 -8.96 6.47
N GLN A 193 3.18 -9.26 6.60
CA GLN A 193 4.23 -8.23 6.68
C GLN A 193 4.37 -7.39 5.39
N ARG A 194 3.80 -7.84 4.27
CA ARG A 194 3.80 -7.11 2.98
C ARG A 194 2.63 -6.14 2.84
N SER A 195 1.66 -6.12 3.75
CA SER A 195 0.51 -5.21 3.68
C SER A 195 0.88 -3.72 3.50
N PRO A 196 1.91 -3.17 4.20
CA PRO A 196 2.35 -1.80 3.97
C PRO A 196 2.91 -1.55 2.57
N GLU A 197 3.68 -2.50 2.02
CA GLU A 197 4.21 -2.43 0.64
C GLU A 197 3.07 -2.48 -0.38
N TYR A 198 2.14 -3.43 -0.21
CA TYR A 198 1.04 -3.66 -1.13
C TYR A 198 0.08 -2.47 -1.17
N LEU A 199 -0.24 -1.87 -0.02
CA LEU A 199 -1.05 -0.65 0.03
C LEU A 199 -0.35 0.51 -0.68
N SER A 200 0.96 0.64 -0.51
CA SER A 200 1.75 1.66 -1.21
C SER A 200 1.76 1.46 -2.73
N LEU A 201 1.90 0.21 -3.20
CA LEU A 201 1.81 -0.14 -4.63
C LEU A 201 0.41 0.11 -5.21
N PHE A 202 -0.64 -0.16 -4.42
CA PHE A 202 -2.01 0.14 -4.82
C PHE A 202 -2.22 1.62 -5.05
N ILE A 203 -1.81 2.46 -4.10
CA ILE A 203 -1.91 3.92 -4.23
C ILE A 203 -1.03 4.43 -5.38
N ASP A 204 0.19 3.88 -5.54
CA ASP A 204 1.09 4.21 -6.65
C ASP A 204 0.45 3.96 -8.01
N GLU A 205 -0.26 2.84 -8.19
CA GLU A 205 -0.92 2.53 -9.45
C GLU A 205 -2.11 3.47 -9.72
N LYS A 206 -2.89 3.81 -8.70
CA LYS A 206 -4.03 4.74 -8.83
C LYS A 206 -3.60 6.19 -9.13
N LEU A 207 -2.37 6.58 -8.77
CA LEU A 207 -1.84 7.92 -9.00
C LEU A 207 -0.99 8.06 -10.29
N LYS A 208 -0.83 7.01 -11.09
CA LYS A 208 -0.05 7.06 -12.35
C LYS A 208 -0.84 7.57 -13.55
N LYS A 209 -0.16 8.32 -14.43
CA LYS A 209 -0.64 8.67 -15.78
C LYS A 209 -0.99 7.41 -16.54
N GLY A 210 -2.22 7.33 -17.04
CA GLY A 210 -2.68 6.20 -17.83
C GLY A 210 -3.49 5.16 -17.06
N ALA A 211 -3.78 5.39 -15.77
CA ALA A 211 -4.92 4.75 -15.09
C ALA A 211 -6.23 5.28 -15.72
N LYS A 212 -6.48 4.90 -16.98
CA LYS A 212 -7.45 5.54 -17.89
C LYS A 212 -8.92 5.23 -17.59
N ASP A 213 -9.20 4.48 -16.54
CA ASP A 213 -10.55 3.96 -16.30
C ASP A 213 -11.29 4.66 -15.14
N LEU A 214 -10.66 5.61 -14.43
CA LEU A 214 -11.27 6.28 -13.28
C LEU A 214 -11.27 7.80 -13.44
N GLY A 215 -12.42 8.43 -13.21
CA GLY A 215 -12.52 9.89 -13.10
C GLY A 215 -11.87 10.41 -11.82
N ASP A 216 -11.51 11.70 -11.77
CA ASP A 216 -10.84 12.32 -10.61
C ASP A 216 -11.61 12.08 -9.29
N GLN A 217 -12.94 12.13 -9.32
CA GLN A 217 -13.80 11.84 -8.16
C GLN A 217 -13.71 10.38 -7.71
N GLU A 218 -13.63 9.44 -8.65
CA GLU A 218 -13.52 8.02 -8.33
C GLU A 218 -12.14 7.70 -7.74
N VAL A 219 -11.09 8.37 -8.23
CA VAL A 219 -9.76 8.30 -7.64
C VAL A 219 -9.79 8.77 -6.19
N GLU A 220 -10.46 9.90 -5.89
CA GLU A 220 -10.60 10.38 -4.51
C GLU A 220 -11.29 9.36 -3.60
N ILE A 221 -12.41 8.77 -4.04
CA ILE A 221 -13.14 7.74 -3.28
C ILE A 221 -12.24 6.52 -3.01
N VAL A 222 -11.46 6.10 -4.01
CA VAL A 222 -10.52 4.98 -3.86
C VAL A 222 -9.39 5.31 -2.89
N LEU A 223 -8.88 6.54 -2.91
CA LEU A 223 -7.86 7.00 -1.96
C LEU A 223 -8.40 7.10 -0.53
N ASP A 224 -9.65 7.54 -0.35
CA ASP A 224 -10.36 7.52 0.93
C ASP A 224 -10.44 6.11 1.52
N LYS A 225 -10.85 5.15 0.68
CA LYS A 225 -10.90 3.74 1.04
C LYS A 225 -9.52 3.17 1.36
N ALA A 226 -8.50 3.50 0.58
CA ALA A 226 -7.12 3.08 0.87
C ALA A 226 -6.61 3.65 2.21
N MET A 227 -6.96 4.90 2.54
CA MET A 227 -6.63 5.53 3.82
C MET A 227 -7.36 4.92 5.01
N MET A 228 -8.52 4.31 4.80
CA MET A 228 -9.18 3.50 5.83
C MET A 228 -8.35 2.24 6.15
N LEU A 229 -7.82 1.53 5.14
CA LEU A 229 -6.91 0.40 5.38
C LEU A 229 -5.57 0.86 6.00
N PHE A 230 -5.04 2.01 5.58
CA PHE A 230 -3.82 2.59 6.15
C PHE A 230 -3.94 2.80 7.67
N ARG A 231 -5.12 3.21 8.15
CA ARG A 231 -5.36 3.42 9.58
C ARG A 231 -5.20 2.12 10.40
N TYR A 232 -5.55 0.98 9.81
CA TYR A 232 -5.41 -0.34 10.43
C TYR A 232 -3.99 -0.90 10.42
N LEU A 233 -3.06 -0.32 9.65
CA LEU A 233 -1.67 -0.78 9.66
C LEU A 233 -0.98 -0.43 10.99
N GLU A 234 -0.28 -1.38 11.58
CA GLU A 234 0.59 -1.12 12.72
C GLU A 234 1.92 -0.49 12.27
N GLU A 235 2.50 -0.96 11.17
CA GLU A 235 3.83 -0.51 10.68
C GLU A 235 3.72 0.58 9.60
N LYS A 236 3.23 1.76 9.99
CA LYS A 236 3.02 2.90 9.07
C LYS A 236 4.34 3.51 8.57
N ASP A 237 5.44 3.34 9.29
CA ASP A 237 6.78 3.74 8.87
C ASP A 237 7.35 2.87 7.73
N VAL A 238 7.03 1.58 7.70
CA VAL A 238 7.34 0.71 6.55
C VAL A 238 6.55 1.17 5.33
N PHE A 239 5.26 1.51 5.49
CA PHE A 239 4.47 2.13 4.42
C PHE A 239 5.12 3.44 3.93
N GLU A 240 5.52 4.33 4.84
CA GLU A 240 6.16 5.62 4.52
C GLU A 240 7.38 5.41 3.61
N ARG A 241 8.21 4.41 3.92
CA ARG A 241 9.41 4.08 3.15
C ARG A 241 9.09 3.70 1.70
N TYR A 242 8.16 2.78 1.50
CA TYR A 242 7.71 2.36 0.17
C TYR A 242 7.01 3.50 -0.57
N TYR A 243 6.12 4.22 0.11
CA TYR A 243 5.40 5.36 -0.47
C TYR A 243 6.37 6.44 -0.96
N LYS A 244 7.41 6.74 -0.18
CA LYS A 244 8.46 7.69 -0.55
C LYS A 244 9.23 7.25 -1.80
N GLN A 245 9.58 5.97 -1.91
CA GLN A 245 10.22 5.41 -3.11
C GLN A 245 9.33 5.53 -4.35
N HIS A 246 8.06 5.17 -4.22
CA HIS A 246 7.09 5.24 -5.31
C HIS A 246 6.84 6.69 -5.76
N LEU A 247 6.60 7.60 -4.81
CA LEU A 247 6.44 9.03 -5.08
C LEU A 247 7.68 9.60 -5.80
N ALA A 248 8.89 9.26 -5.35
CA ALA A 248 10.12 9.72 -5.98
C ALA A 248 10.19 9.29 -7.46
N LYS A 249 9.86 8.04 -7.77
CA LYS A 249 9.79 7.53 -9.15
C LYS A 249 8.73 8.28 -9.95
N ARG A 250 7.55 8.53 -9.39
CA ARG A 250 6.47 9.25 -10.10
C ARG A 250 6.86 10.69 -10.43
N LEU A 251 7.44 11.42 -9.47
CA LEU A 251 7.90 12.80 -9.65
C LEU A 251 9.05 12.91 -10.66
N LEU A 252 10.10 12.10 -10.51
CA LEU A 252 11.28 12.20 -11.39
C LEU A 252 10.99 11.74 -12.82
N LEU A 253 10.13 10.74 -12.99
CA LEU A 253 9.75 10.23 -14.32
C LEU A 253 8.55 10.96 -14.92
N ASN A 254 8.01 11.98 -14.25
CA ASN A 254 6.82 12.73 -14.65
C ASN A 254 5.62 11.81 -14.98
N LYS A 255 5.41 10.81 -14.11
CA LYS A 255 4.38 9.77 -14.24
C LYS A 255 3.16 10.00 -13.34
N SER A 256 3.11 11.08 -12.55
CA SER A 256 1.93 11.41 -11.73
C SER A 256 0.75 11.86 -12.59
N ALA A 257 -0.44 11.31 -12.33
CA ALA A 257 -1.66 11.67 -13.06
C ALA A 257 -2.05 13.14 -12.86
N SER A 258 -2.01 13.61 -11.62
CA SER A 258 -2.34 14.97 -11.22
C SER A 258 -1.50 15.38 -10.00
N ASP A 259 -0.92 16.59 -10.05
CA ASP A 259 -0.18 17.15 -8.92
C ASP A 259 -1.10 17.43 -7.71
N ASP A 260 -2.37 17.77 -7.97
CA ASP A 260 -3.35 18.04 -6.92
C ASP A 260 -3.77 16.76 -6.20
N ALA A 261 -3.94 15.66 -6.93
CA ALA A 261 -4.22 14.34 -6.34
C ALA A 261 -3.07 13.87 -5.44
N GLU A 262 -1.82 14.11 -5.84
CA GLU A 262 -0.64 13.76 -5.03
C GLU A 262 -0.54 14.60 -3.76
N LYS A 263 -0.78 15.92 -3.86
CA LYS A 263 -0.83 16.82 -2.69
C LYS A 263 -1.98 16.45 -1.74
N ASN A 264 -3.15 16.13 -2.29
CA ASN A 264 -4.30 15.68 -1.53
C ASN A 264 -3.96 14.40 -0.75
N MET A 265 -3.33 13.41 -1.38
CA MET A 265 -2.88 12.19 -0.71
C MET A 265 -1.89 12.47 0.43
N ILE A 266 -0.92 13.36 0.22
CA ILE A 266 0.00 13.79 1.29
C ILE A 266 -0.76 14.48 2.43
N SER A 267 -1.75 15.31 2.13
CA SER A 267 -2.59 15.96 3.14
C SER A 267 -3.33 14.93 4.00
N ARG A 268 -3.85 13.85 3.40
CA ARG A 268 -4.50 12.74 4.13
C ARG A 268 -3.51 12.03 5.06
N LEU A 269 -2.30 11.73 4.59
CA LEU A 269 -1.24 11.15 5.42
C LEU A 269 -0.83 12.07 6.58
N LYS A 270 -0.82 13.39 6.34
CA LYS A 270 -0.52 14.40 7.36
C LYS A 270 -1.58 14.45 8.45
N THR A 271 -2.85 14.33 8.10
CA THR A 271 -3.95 14.29 9.07
C THR A 271 -3.84 13.07 9.99
N GLU A 272 -3.47 11.91 9.45
CA GLU A 272 -3.37 10.66 10.22
C GLU A 272 -2.09 10.56 11.06
N CYS A 273 -0.93 10.95 10.52
CA CYS A 273 0.38 10.72 11.14
C CYS A 273 1.12 12.00 11.58
N GLY A 274 0.58 13.17 11.26
CA GLY A 274 1.16 14.47 11.59
C GLY A 274 2.24 14.97 10.61
N CYS A 275 2.67 16.21 10.80
CA CYS A 275 3.60 16.91 9.89
C CYS A 275 5.00 16.30 9.82
N GLN A 276 5.48 15.66 10.89
CA GLN A 276 6.81 15.03 10.88
C GLN A 276 6.88 13.84 9.91
N PHE A 277 5.77 13.11 9.75
CA PHE A 277 5.64 11.99 8.83
C PHE A 277 5.71 12.46 7.37
N THR A 278 5.05 13.56 7.04
CA THR A 278 4.96 14.06 5.65
C THR A 278 6.06 15.04 5.26
N CYS A 279 6.84 15.56 6.21
CA CYS A 279 7.85 16.60 5.98
C CYS A 279 8.79 16.29 4.80
N LYS A 280 9.30 15.05 4.70
CA LYS A 280 10.18 14.64 3.59
C LYS A 280 9.43 14.60 2.26
N LEU A 281 8.17 14.14 2.24
CA LEU A 281 7.33 14.08 1.04
C LEU A 281 6.99 15.48 0.52
N GLU A 282 6.63 16.40 1.43
CA GLU A 282 6.39 17.81 1.12
C GLU A 282 7.67 18.48 0.60
N GLY A 283 8.82 18.16 1.19
CA GLY A 283 10.14 18.60 0.73
C GLY A 283 10.46 18.16 -0.70
N MET A 284 10.11 16.92 -1.07
CA MET A 284 10.28 16.43 -2.45
C MET A 284 9.47 17.26 -3.46
N PHE A 285 8.23 17.64 -3.14
CA PHE A 285 7.43 18.52 -4.00
C PHE A 285 8.07 19.90 -4.15
N LYS A 286 8.53 20.48 -3.04
CA LYS A 286 9.21 21.78 -3.05
C LYS A 286 10.48 21.75 -3.93
N ASP A 287 11.26 20.68 -3.83
CA ASP A 287 12.47 20.49 -4.65
C ASP A 287 12.14 20.43 -6.15
N ILE A 288 11.05 19.76 -6.55
CA ILE A 288 10.62 19.72 -7.96
C ILE A 288 10.22 21.11 -8.46
N SER A 289 9.42 21.84 -7.70
CA SER A 289 9.01 23.20 -8.08
C SER A 289 10.21 24.15 -8.19
N VAL A 290 11.10 24.15 -7.20
CA VAL A 290 12.32 24.99 -7.20
C VAL A 290 13.27 24.57 -8.32
N SER A 291 13.38 23.27 -8.62
CA SER A 291 14.19 22.76 -9.72
C SER A 291 13.71 23.26 -11.07
N ASN A 292 12.39 23.31 -11.30
CA ASN A 292 11.83 23.81 -12.56
C ASN A 292 12.19 25.29 -12.75
N THR A 293 12.02 26.12 -11.73
CA THR A 293 12.44 27.53 -11.76
C THR A 293 13.95 27.67 -11.97
N THR A 294 14.76 26.83 -11.32
CA THR A 294 16.22 26.85 -11.49
C THR A 294 16.63 26.45 -12.91
N ALA A 295 15.91 25.52 -13.54
CA ALA A 295 16.14 25.13 -14.93
C ALA A 295 15.79 26.27 -15.91
N ASP A 296 14.70 27.01 -15.67
CA ASP A 296 14.36 28.22 -16.43
C ASP A 296 15.43 29.29 -16.28
N ASP A 297 15.87 29.57 -15.06
CA ASP A 297 16.95 30.52 -14.77
C ASP A 297 18.25 30.14 -15.49
N PHE A 298 18.58 28.84 -15.52
CA PHE A 298 19.76 28.34 -16.23
C PHE A 298 19.64 28.51 -17.74
N ARG A 299 18.47 28.21 -18.34
CA ARG A 299 18.22 28.45 -19.77
C ARG A 299 18.38 29.93 -20.14
N LEU A 300 17.88 30.84 -19.31
CA LEU A 300 18.07 32.27 -19.48
C LEU A 300 19.54 32.68 -19.34
N TYR A 301 20.26 32.12 -18.35
CA TYR A 301 21.68 32.38 -18.16
C TYR A 301 22.52 31.95 -19.37
N VAL A 302 22.23 30.77 -19.94
CA VAL A 302 22.91 30.23 -21.13
C VAL A 302 22.66 31.12 -22.35
N SER A 303 21.41 31.57 -22.57
CA SER A 303 21.07 32.41 -23.71
C SER A 303 21.66 33.82 -23.60
N GLN A 304 21.58 34.45 -22.41
CA GLN A 304 22.09 35.79 -22.16
C GLN A 304 23.61 35.86 -22.27
N LYS A 305 24.33 34.88 -21.72
CA LYS A 305 25.79 34.80 -21.79
C LYS A 305 26.30 34.13 -23.07
N ARG A 306 25.41 33.67 -23.95
CA ARG A 306 25.73 32.94 -25.19
C ARG A 306 26.71 31.79 -24.94
N LEU A 307 26.47 31.03 -23.87
CA LEU A 307 27.32 29.91 -23.52
C LEU A 307 27.09 28.77 -24.51
N ASN A 308 28.17 28.21 -25.04
CA ASN A 308 28.10 27.02 -25.87
C ASN A 308 28.06 25.77 -24.98
N LEU A 309 26.99 24.99 -25.08
CA LEU A 309 26.84 23.69 -24.41
C LEU A 309 27.13 22.51 -25.37
N ASN A 310 27.93 22.74 -26.42
CA ASN A 310 28.29 21.73 -27.43
C ASN A 310 27.06 21.10 -28.10
N GLY A 311 25.99 21.88 -28.32
CA GLY A 311 24.74 21.41 -28.91
C GLY A 311 23.84 20.58 -27.98
N ILE A 312 24.16 20.49 -26.68
CA ILE A 312 23.37 19.75 -25.70
C ILE A 312 22.26 20.63 -25.13
N ASP A 313 21.01 20.16 -25.22
CA ASP A 313 19.90 20.70 -24.43
C ASP A 313 19.89 20.06 -23.04
N LEU A 314 20.38 20.80 -22.04
CA LEU A 314 20.57 20.31 -20.67
C LEU A 314 19.45 20.81 -19.75
N THR A 315 18.71 19.87 -19.16
CA THR A 315 17.80 20.13 -18.04
C THR A 315 18.29 19.39 -16.79
N VAL A 316 18.50 20.12 -15.69
CA VAL A 316 18.96 19.55 -14.41
C VAL A 316 17.90 19.75 -13.34
N ARG A 317 17.68 18.71 -12.53
CA ARG A 317 16.86 18.77 -11.32
C ARG A 317 17.75 18.64 -10.10
N VAL A 318 17.61 19.55 -9.15
CA VAL A 318 18.42 19.59 -7.93
C VAL A 318 17.55 19.14 -6.76
N LEU A 319 17.99 18.07 -6.09
CA LEU A 319 17.24 17.38 -5.05
C LEU A 319 17.95 17.52 -3.71
N THR A 320 17.21 17.78 -2.64
CA THR A 320 17.77 17.94 -1.30
C THR A 320 18.10 16.57 -0.68
N THR A 321 19.37 16.34 -0.36
CA THR A 321 19.82 15.13 0.34
C THR A 321 19.05 14.92 1.65
N GLY A 322 18.53 13.71 1.86
CA GLY A 322 17.77 13.34 3.06
C GLY A 322 16.24 13.36 2.89
N PHE A 323 15.70 14.14 1.95
CA PHE A 323 14.28 14.05 1.58
C PHE A 323 14.06 12.86 0.66
N TRP A 324 14.87 12.74 -0.38
CA TRP A 324 14.71 11.72 -1.41
C TRP A 324 15.22 10.34 -0.97
N PRO A 325 14.67 9.25 -1.51
CA PRO A 325 15.12 7.88 -1.26
C PRO A 325 16.37 7.52 -2.09
N THR A 326 17.21 8.50 -2.42
CA THR A 326 18.44 8.28 -3.19
C THR A 326 19.53 7.75 -2.29
N GLN A 327 20.31 6.79 -2.78
CA GLN A 327 21.51 6.36 -2.08
C GLN A 327 22.51 7.52 -2.10
N ALA A 328 23.13 7.80 -0.95
CA ALA A 328 24.12 8.87 -0.82
C ALA A 328 25.44 8.58 -1.56
N ILE A 329 25.58 7.38 -2.11
CA ILE A 329 26.78 6.96 -2.83
C ILE A 329 26.76 7.66 -4.19
N ALA A 330 27.85 8.36 -4.50
CA ALA A 330 28.11 8.83 -5.85
C ALA A 330 28.31 7.59 -6.72
N ASN A 331 27.37 7.32 -7.62
CA ASN A 331 27.55 6.24 -8.57
C ASN A 331 28.68 6.62 -9.53
N GLN A 332 29.74 5.81 -9.51
CA GLN A 332 30.84 5.89 -10.47
C GLN A 332 30.27 5.77 -11.88
N CYS A 333 30.63 6.73 -12.73
CA CYS A 333 30.27 6.76 -14.14
C CYS A 333 31.10 7.82 -14.86
N ASN A 334 31.92 7.38 -15.80
CA ASN A 334 32.70 8.25 -16.68
C ASN A 334 31.80 8.85 -17.76
N LEU A 335 31.31 10.06 -17.52
CA LEU A 335 30.49 10.79 -18.50
C LEU A 335 31.33 11.20 -19.73
N PRO A 336 30.77 11.14 -20.95
CA PRO A 336 31.39 11.71 -22.15
C PRO A 336 31.80 13.17 -21.93
N ALA A 337 32.92 13.58 -22.53
CA ALA A 337 33.51 14.91 -22.32
C ALA A 337 32.52 16.05 -22.56
N THR A 338 31.76 15.99 -23.65
CA THR A 338 30.76 17.00 -24.02
C THR A 338 29.65 17.14 -22.96
N VAL A 339 29.16 16.03 -22.42
CA VAL A 339 28.15 16.01 -21.35
C VAL A 339 28.72 16.53 -20.04
N ARG A 340 29.96 16.14 -19.72
CA ARG A 340 30.68 16.60 -18.52
C ARG A 340 30.87 18.12 -18.54
N GLU A 341 31.28 18.69 -19.66
CA GLU A 341 31.44 20.14 -19.83
C GLU A 341 30.11 20.89 -19.69
N ALA A 342 29.04 20.39 -20.32
CA ALA A 342 27.71 20.98 -20.18
C ALA A 342 27.24 20.97 -18.71
N TYR A 343 27.46 19.86 -17.99
CA TYR A 343 27.17 19.79 -16.55
C TYR A 343 28.05 20.74 -15.73
N GLN A 344 29.34 20.89 -16.04
CA GLN A 344 30.23 21.84 -15.34
C GLN A 344 29.77 23.29 -15.49
N CYS A 345 29.21 23.67 -16.65
CA CYS A 345 28.55 24.96 -16.82
C CYS A 345 27.39 25.16 -15.84
N PHE A 346 26.51 24.15 -15.71
CA PHE A 346 25.41 24.18 -14.74
C PHE A 346 25.93 24.22 -13.30
N HIS A 347 26.91 23.38 -12.98
CA HIS A 347 27.51 23.29 -11.64
C HIS A 347 28.03 24.65 -11.16
N ARG A 348 28.79 25.35 -12.00
CA ARG A 348 29.29 26.69 -11.70
C ARG A 348 28.17 27.72 -11.58
N PHE A 349 27.17 27.68 -12.47
CA PHE A 349 25.99 28.54 -12.36
C PHE A 349 25.29 28.36 -11.00
N TYR A 350 25.04 27.12 -10.59
CA TYR A 350 24.34 26.82 -9.35
C TYR A 350 25.12 27.25 -8.11
N LEU A 351 26.42 26.92 -8.03
CA LEU A 351 27.24 27.27 -6.87
C LEU A 351 27.49 28.78 -6.72
N ASN A 352 27.53 29.53 -7.83
CA ASN A 352 27.60 30.99 -7.78
C ASN A 352 26.33 31.61 -7.18
N LYS A 353 25.16 30.99 -7.39
CA LYS A 353 23.88 31.44 -6.82
C LYS A 353 23.64 30.91 -5.40
N HIS A 354 24.23 29.77 -5.06
CA HIS A 354 24.02 29.07 -3.80
C HIS A 354 25.35 28.72 -3.11
N SER A 355 25.99 29.73 -2.52
CA SER A 355 27.22 29.58 -1.74
C SER A 355 27.05 28.62 -0.56
N GLY A 356 28.05 27.78 -0.30
CA GLY A 356 28.06 26.83 0.82
C GLY A 356 27.32 25.52 0.56
N ARG A 357 26.87 25.25 -0.67
CA ARG A 357 26.30 23.97 -1.08
C ARG A 357 27.31 23.11 -1.83
N GLN A 358 27.10 21.81 -1.80
CA GLN A 358 27.81 20.83 -2.63
C GLN A 358 26.79 20.09 -3.51
N LEU A 359 27.14 19.89 -4.78
CA LEU A 359 26.33 19.11 -5.71
C LEU A 359 27.00 17.76 -5.97
N THR A 360 26.21 16.69 -5.85
CA THR A 360 26.61 15.34 -6.25
C THR A 360 25.71 14.89 -7.39
N LEU A 361 26.29 14.63 -8.55
CA LEU A 361 25.55 14.15 -9.71
C LEU A 361 25.13 12.69 -9.51
N GLN A 362 23.91 12.34 -9.95
CA GLN A 362 23.33 11.00 -9.84
C GLN A 362 22.99 10.45 -11.24
N PRO A 363 23.97 9.83 -11.95
CA PRO A 363 23.78 9.34 -13.31
C PRO A 363 22.68 8.27 -13.44
N SER A 364 22.45 7.46 -12.41
CA SER A 364 21.42 6.40 -12.41
C SER A 364 19.99 6.90 -12.56
N LEU A 365 19.73 8.18 -12.28
CA LEU A 365 18.39 8.78 -12.30
C LEU A 365 18.13 9.64 -13.56
N GLY A 366 19.13 9.77 -14.43
CA GLY A 366 19.04 10.59 -15.64
C GLY A 366 18.55 9.83 -16.86
N SER A 367 18.21 10.60 -17.89
CA SER A 367 17.85 10.11 -19.23
C SER A 367 18.39 11.06 -20.29
N ALA A 368 18.61 10.55 -21.49
CA ALA A 368 19.06 11.34 -22.63
C ALA A 368 18.28 10.95 -23.90
N ASP A 369 18.16 11.90 -24.81
CA ASP A 369 17.74 11.66 -26.19
C ASP A 369 18.95 11.74 -27.10
N LEU A 370 19.25 10.67 -27.83
CA LEU A 370 20.36 10.57 -28.76
C LEU A 370 19.86 10.49 -30.20
N THR A 371 20.48 11.25 -31.10
CA THR A 371 20.28 11.05 -32.54
C THR A 371 21.21 9.95 -33.02
N ALA A 372 20.65 8.82 -33.45
CA ALA A 372 21.38 7.68 -33.97
C ALA A 372 21.18 7.57 -35.49
N ILE A 373 22.26 7.28 -36.21
CA ILE A 373 22.28 7.05 -37.65
C ILE A 373 22.70 5.60 -37.89
N PHE A 374 21.89 4.85 -38.61
CA PHE A 374 22.15 3.46 -38.99
C PHE A 374 22.28 3.36 -40.50
N TYR A 375 23.21 2.52 -40.96
CA TYR A 375 23.57 2.44 -42.37
C TYR A 375 22.93 1.25 -43.10
N GLY A 376 22.27 0.32 -42.40
CA GLY A 376 21.62 -0.83 -43.04
C GLY A 376 22.64 -1.84 -43.59
N LYS A 377 22.15 -2.93 -44.21
CA LYS A 377 23.01 -3.82 -44.99
C LYS A 377 23.23 -3.23 -46.38
N PRO A 378 24.45 -3.33 -46.96
CA PRO A 378 24.62 -3.17 -48.40
C PRO A 378 23.64 -4.11 -49.11
N LYS A 379 22.94 -3.63 -50.16
CA LYS A 379 22.22 -4.54 -51.05
C LYS A 379 23.28 -5.44 -51.71
N GLU A 380 23.27 -6.73 -51.39
CA GLU A 380 23.91 -7.71 -52.26
C GLU A 380 23.06 -7.77 -53.54
N ASP A 381 23.73 -7.57 -54.67
CA ASP A 381 23.15 -7.66 -56.00
C ASP A 381 22.67 -9.12 -56.17
N ASP A 382 21.36 -9.35 -56.16
CA ASP A 382 20.81 -10.64 -56.59
C ASP A 382 21.20 -10.79 -58.06
N GLY A 383 22.20 -11.62 -58.31
CA GLY A 383 22.79 -11.80 -59.62
C GLY A 383 21.75 -12.27 -60.62
N ASP A 384 21.51 -11.43 -61.62
CA ASP A 384 21.24 -11.90 -62.97
C ASP A 384 21.91 -10.95 -63.98
N GLY A 385 22.85 -11.52 -64.72
CA GLY A 385 23.25 -11.18 -66.09
C GLY A 385 23.38 -9.70 -66.51
N GLU A 386 24.62 -9.35 -66.84
CA GLU A 386 25.03 -8.34 -67.83
C GLU A 386 25.06 -6.86 -67.43
N SER A 387 26.29 -6.45 -67.09
CA SER A 387 26.97 -5.25 -67.63
C SER A 387 26.26 -3.90 -67.52
N ARG A 388 26.60 -3.13 -66.47
CA ARG A 388 26.87 -1.67 -66.54
C ARG A 388 27.59 -1.18 -65.27
N PRO A 389 28.75 -0.51 -65.36
CA PRO A 389 29.34 0.16 -64.22
C PRO A 389 28.73 1.56 -64.12
N THR A 390 27.70 1.74 -63.29
CA THR A 390 27.17 3.04 -62.80
C THR A 390 25.99 2.71 -61.89
N THR A 391 26.14 2.72 -60.57
CA THR A 391 25.97 3.91 -59.75
C THR A 391 26.28 3.52 -58.30
N THR A 392 26.96 4.40 -57.58
CA THR A 392 27.16 4.37 -56.13
C THR A 392 25.96 3.76 -55.41
N THR A 393 26.12 2.59 -54.80
CA THR A 393 25.14 1.96 -53.94
C THR A 393 24.83 2.93 -52.81
N MET A 394 23.73 3.69 -52.93
CA MET A 394 23.33 4.64 -51.90
C MET A 394 22.90 3.87 -50.64
N ILE A 395 23.82 3.79 -49.68
CA ILE A 395 23.55 3.35 -48.31
C ILE A 395 22.47 4.29 -47.76
N LYS A 396 21.23 3.81 -47.64
CA LYS A 396 20.12 4.63 -47.16
C LYS A 396 20.25 4.80 -45.65
N GLU A 397 20.79 5.94 -45.24
CA GLU A 397 20.84 6.35 -43.83
C GLU A 397 19.45 6.31 -43.20
N ARG A 398 19.36 5.68 -42.03
CA ARG A 398 18.16 5.66 -41.20
C ARG A 398 18.45 6.42 -39.92
N LYS A 399 17.72 7.51 -39.70
CA LYS A 399 17.87 8.35 -38.51
C LYS A 399 16.77 8.04 -37.52
N HIS A 400 17.15 7.83 -36.27
CA HIS A 400 16.23 7.62 -35.15
C HIS A 400 16.64 8.48 -33.96
N THR A 401 15.67 8.92 -33.17
CA THR A 401 15.92 9.50 -31.84
C THR A 401 15.74 8.42 -30.79
N LEU A 402 16.81 8.04 -30.10
CA LEU A 402 16.80 7.04 -29.03
C LEU A 402 16.62 7.74 -27.68
N GLN A 403 15.52 7.45 -26.99
CA GLN A 403 15.31 7.87 -25.60
C GLN A 403 15.83 6.77 -24.67
N VAL A 404 16.91 7.04 -23.94
CA VAL A 404 17.69 6.08 -23.18
C VAL A 404 18.00 6.59 -21.76
N SER A 405 18.41 5.70 -20.85
CA SER A 405 18.99 6.13 -19.56
C SER A 405 20.37 6.76 -19.73
N THR A 406 20.86 7.51 -18.74
CA THR A 406 22.22 8.07 -18.79
C THR A 406 23.28 6.98 -18.96
N TYR A 407 23.18 5.85 -18.26
CA TYR A 407 24.12 4.73 -18.43
C TYR A 407 24.10 4.19 -19.87
N GLN A 408 22.91 3.99 -20.45
CA GLN A 408 22.79 3.58 -21.84
C GLN A 408 23.37 4.61 -22.81
N MET A 409 23.20 5.90 -22.53
CA MET A 409 23.83 6.97 -23.30
C MET A 409 25.36 6.87 -23.24
N VAL A 410 25.95 6.71 -22.06
CA VAL A 410 27.41 6.56 -21.91
C VAL A 410 27.92 5.37 -22.71
N ILE A 411 27.24 4.22 -22.61
CA ILE A 411 27.60 2.99 -23.36
C ILE A 411 27.51 3.23 -24.87
N LEU A 412 26.40 3.79 -25.37
CA LEU A 412 26.20 4.03 -26.80
C LEU A 412 27.25 4.97 -27.39
N MET A 413 27.70 5.97 -26.62
CA MET A 413 28.70 6.93 -27.07
C MET A 413 30.08 6.29 -27.32
N LEU A 414 30.42 5.17 -26.66
CA LEU A 414 31.68 4.43 -26.90
C LEU A 414 31.76 3.85 -28.31
N PHE A 415 30.62 3.54 -28.93
CA PHE A 415 30.59 2.93 -30.26
C PHE A 415 30.87 3.92 -31.40
N ASN A 416 31.03 5.21 -31.08
CA ASN A 416 31.52 6.21 -32.04
C ASN A 416 33.04 6.18 -32.20
N THR A 417 33.78 5.53 -31.29
CA THR A 417 35.26 5.46 -31.34
C THR A 417 35.79 4.10 -31.77
N LYS A 418 35.04 3.02 -31.50
CA LYS A 418 35.41 1.63 -31.83
C LYS A 418 34.15 0.83 -32.13
N GLU A 419 34.19 0.00 -33.17
CA GLU A 419 33.02 -0.74 -33.69
C GLU A 419 32.54 -1.87 -32.76
N SER A 420 33.44 -2.47 -32.00
CA SER A 420 33.12 -3.57 -31.09
C SER A 420 33.83 -3.46 -29.76
N TRP A 421 33.11 -3.75 -28.69
CA TRP A 421 33.58 -3.69 -27.31
C TRP A 421 33.21 -4.97 -26.55
N SER A 422 34.09 -5.48 -25.70
CA SER A 422 33.71 -6.52 -24.74
C SER A 422 32.99 -5.93 -23.52
N PHE A 423 32.24 -6.74 -22.77
CA PHE A 423 31.63 -6.30 -21.51
C PHE A 423 32.67 -5.73 -20.54
N GLU A 424 33.81 -6.40 -20.40
CA GLU A 424 34.91 -5.95 -19.53
C GLU A 424 35.48 -4.60 -19.97
N GLU A 425 35.70 -4.39 -21.28
CA GLU A 425 36.20 -3.10 -21.78
C GLU A 425 35.17 -1.98 -21.55
N ILE A 426 33.87 -2.24 -21.76
CA ILE A 426 32.81 -1.27 -21.47
C ILE A 426 32.79 -0.94 -19.97
N HIS A 427 32.96 -1.95 -19.11
CA HIS A 427 33.01 -1.73 -17.66
C HIS A 427 34.18 -0.83 -17.26
N GLN A 428 35.38 -1.10 -17.77
CA GLN A 428 36.58 -0.31 -17.50
C GLN A 428 36.46 1.14 -17.99
N GLU A 429 35.96 1.34 -19.22
CA GLU A 429 35.84 2.69 -19.80
C GLU A 429 34.73 3.52 -19.12
N THR A 430 33.58 2.89 -18.83
CA THR A 430 32.43 3.60 -18.28
C THR A 430 32.45 3.74 -16.76
N ASP A 431 33.21 2.89 -16.05
CA ASP A 431 33.25 2.80 -14.58
C ASP A 431 31.84 2.61 -13.95
N ILE A 432 30.90 2.03 -14.70
CA ILE A 432 29.55 1.72 -14.22
C ILE A 432 29.59 0.40 -13.46
N ILE A 433 29.03 0.38 -12.24
CA ILE A 433 28.90 -0.83 -11.42
C ILE A 433 28.32 -1.99 -12.25
N GLU A 434 28.94 -3.16 -12.18
CA GLU A 434 28.67 -4.32 -13.04
C GLU A 434 27.17 -4.68 -13.13
N LYS A 435 26.47 -4.70 -11.99
CA LYS A 435 25.02 -4.98 -11.93
C LYS A 435 24.18 -3.96 -12.71
N ASP A 436 24.54 -2.69 -12.64
CA ASP A 436 23.85 -1.61 -13.35
C ASP A 436 24.20 -1.60 -14.84
N LEU A 437 25.46 -1.90 -15.18
CA LEU A 437 25.93 -2.06 -16.55
C LEU A 437 25.17 -3.20 -17.26
N GLN A 438 25.06 -4.36 -16.61
CA GLN A 438 24.30 -5.49 -17.13
C GLN A 438 22.83 -5.12 -17.37
N ARG A 439 22.19 -4.43 -16.42
CA ARG A 439 20.80 -3.94 -16.55
C ARG A 439 20.63 -2.92 -17.68
N ALA A 440 21.64 -2.10 -17.96
CA ALA A 440 21.63 -1.13 -19.05
C ALA A 440 21.82 -1.80 -20.42
N LEU A 441 22.70 -2.80 -20.52
CA LEU A 441 23.03 -3.53 -21.76
C LEU A 441 21.96 -4.53 -22.20
N LEU A 442 21.25 -5.16 -21.26
CA LEU A 442 20.27 -6.20 -21.56
C LEU A 442 19.16 -5.75 -22.54
N PRO A 443 18.48 -4.61 -22.36
CA PRO A 443 17.49 -4.14 -23.34
C PRO A 443 18.10 -3.74 -24.68
N LEU A 444 19.37 -3.31 -24.71
CA LEU A 444 20.08 -2.90 -25.93
C LEU A 444 20.51 -4.10 -26.79
N SER A 445 20.83 -5.24 -26.17
CA SER A 445 21.38 -6.42 -26.86
C SER A 445 20.41 -7.61 -26.95
N LEU A 446 19.62 -7.84 -25.90
CA LEU A 446 18.74 -9.00 -25.74
C LEU A 446 17.26 -8.60 -25.67
N GLY A 447 16.95 -7.31 -25.80
CA GLY A 447 15.58 -6.79 -25.81
C GLY A 447 14.78 -7.19 -27.06
N LYS A 448 13.59 -6.57 -27.18
CA LYS A 448 12.72 -6.70 -28.35
C LYS A 448 13.45 -6.25 -29.61
N SER A 449 13.10 -6.82 -30.78
CA SER A 449 13.75 -6.50 -32.06
C SER A 449 13.75 -5.00 -32.38
N ASN A 450 12.70 -4.28 -31.99
CA ASN A 450 12.57 -2.83 -32.15
C ASN A 450 13.31 -1.99 -31.09
N GLN A 451 14.09 -2.62 -30.22
CA GLN A 451 14.95 -1.97 -29.20
C GLN A 451 16.40 -2.49 -29.23
N ARG A 452 16.67 -3.51 -30.04
CA ARG A 452 17.97 -4.19 -30.10
C ARG A 452 18.96 -3.42 -30.96
N ILE A 453 19.66 -2.49 -30.33
CA ILE A 453 20.69 -1.64 -30.94
C ILE A 453 22.02 -2.39 -31.08
N PHE A 454 22.30 -3.38 -30.22
CA PHE A 454 23.53 -4.17 -30.26
C PHE A 454 23.31 -5.60 -30.76
N LEU A 455 24.30 -6.12 -31.46
CA LEU A 455 24.52 -7.55 -31.70
C LEU A 455 25.46 -8.07 -30.61
N LYS A 456 25.12 -9.21 -30.01
CA LYS A 456 25.94 -9.87 -28.97
C LYS A 456 26.58 -11.13 -29.53
N GLU A 457 27.87 -11.30 -29.26
CA GLU A 457 28.64 -12.50 -29.59
C GLU A 457 29.33 -13.05 -28.33
N PRO A 458 29.07 -14.31 -27.93
CA PRO A 458 28.12 -15.26 -28.51
C PRO A 458 26.64 -14.90 -28.27
N LYS A 459 25.75 -15.41 -29.11
CA LYS A 459 24.28 -15.18 -29.04
C LYS A 459 23.61 -16.00 -27.93
N THR A 460 23.99 -15.76 -26.67
CA THR A 460 23.39 -16.39 -25.49
C THR A 460 22.40 -15.45 -24.79
N LYS A 461 21.58 -15.99 -23.88
CA LYS A 461 20.57 -15.23 -23.12
C LYS A 461 21.14 -14.46 -21.93
N GLU A 462 22.38 -14.72 -21.57
CA GLU A 462 23.08 -14.09 -20.45
C GLU A 462 24.23 -13.24 -20.97
N ILE A 463 24.64 -12.26 -20.18
CA ILE A 463 25.79 -11.41 -20.45
C ILE A 463 26.94 -11.88 -19.55
N GLN A 464 28.05 -12.27 -20.16
CA GLN A 464 29.30 -12.64 -19.52
C GLN A 464 30.41 -11.62 -19.81
N SER A 465 31.47 -11.61 -19.00
CA SER A 465 32.54 -10.62 -19.08
C SER A 465 33.27 -10.61 -20.43
N SER A 466 33.38 -11.77 -21.09
CA SER A 466 34.02 -11.91 -22.41
C SER A 466 33.11 -11.61 -23.60
N ASP A 467 31.82 -11.38 -23.37
CA ASP A 467 30.87 -11.16 -24.46
C ASP A 467 31.18 -9.86 -25.20
N LYS A 468 31.13 -9.92 -26.53
CA LYS A 468 31.36 -8.77 -27.41
C LYS A 468 30.05 -8.20 -27.92
N PHE A 469 30.00 -6.89 -28.00
CA PHE A 469 28.90 -6.12 -28.52
C PHE A 469 29.34 -5.33 -29.74
N SER A 470 28.50 -5.22 -30.75
CA SER A 470 28.68 -4.39 -31.94
C SER A 470 27.35 -3.75 -32.36
N ILE A 471 27.40 -2.66 -33.14
CA ILE A 471 26.19 -1.97 -33.59
C ILE A 471 25.41 -2.85 -34.57
N ASN A 472 24.09 -2.95 -34.35
CA ASN A 472 23.16 -3.56 -35.29
C ASN A 472 22.75 -2.56 -36.36
N ASP A 473 23.54 -2.39 -37.42
CA ASP A 473 23.21 -1.49 -38.53
C ASP A 473 21.92 -1.88 -39.27
N SER A 474 21.48 -3.13 -39.14
CA SER A 474 20.21 -3.62 -39.68
C SER A 474 18.99 -3.20 -38.85
N PHE A 475 19.18 -2.45 -37.77
CA PHE A 475 18.10 -2.00 -36.89
C PHE A 475 16.99 -1.27 -37.66
N THR A 476 15.74 -1.58 -37.29
CA THR A 476 14.55 -0.94 -37.82
C THR A 476 13.51 -0.73 -36.73
N SER A 477 12.82 0.39 -36.79
CA SER A 477 11.65 0.67 -35.96
C SER A 477 10.58 1.38 -36.78
N LYS A 478 9.31 1.08 -36.50
CA LYS A 478 8.17 1.83 -37.05
C LYS A 478 8.10 3.26 -36.50
N LEU A 479 8.72 3.50 -35.33
CA LEU A 479 8.72 4.79 -34.67
C LEU A 479 10.04 5.51 -34.94
N PHE A 480 9.95 6.79 -35.32
CA PHE A 480 11.12 7.65 -35.44
C PHE A 480 11.83 7.84 -34.10
N ARG A 481 11.04 8.08 -33.03
CA ARG A 481 11.53 8.15 -31.66
C ARG A 481 11.35 6.81 -30.96
N VAL A 482 12.45 6.15 -30.63
CA VAL A 482 12.48 4.83 -30.02
C VAL A 482 12.80 4.96 -28.54
N LYS A 483 11.88 4.51 -27.69
CA LYS A 483 12.09 4.49 -26.24
C LYS A 483 12.66 3.16 -25.79
N ILE A 484 13.86 3.20 -25.23
CA ILE A 484 14.55 2.05 -24.66
C ILE A 484 14.61 2.27 -23.15
N ASN A 485 13.59 1.76 -22.46
CA ASN A 485 13.58 1.88 -21.01
C ASN A 485 14.58 0.88 -20.41
N PRO A 486 15.41 1.31 -19.44
CA PRO A 486 16.16 0.36 -18.63
C PRO A 486 15.20 -0.56 -17.88
N ILE A 487 15.68 -1.75 -17.53
CA ILE A 487 14.91 -2.69 -16.71
C ILE A 487 14.84 -2.13 -15.29
N THR A 488 13.75 -1.43 -15.00
CA THR A 488 13.42 -1.02 -13.63
C THR A 488 12.52 -2.07 -13.01
N ALA A 489 12.96 -2.70 -11.92
CA ALA A 489 12.11 -3.57 -11.12
C ALA A 489 10.87 -2.78 -10.66
N LYS A 490 9.68 -3.32 -10.97
CA LYS A 490 8.40 -2.73 -10.52
C LYS A 490 8.17 -2.97 -9.02
N VAL A 491 8.71 -4.06 -8.50
CA VAL A 491 8.57 -4.56 -7.13
C VAL A 491 9.96 -4.95 -6.63
N GLU A 492 10.26 -4.67 -5.36
CA GLU A 492 11.53 -5.09 -4.75
C GLU A 492 11.63 -6.62 -4.73
N SER A 493 12.82 -7.14 -5.01
CA SER A 493 13.13 -8.56 -4.79
C SER A 493 13.20 -8.88 -3.30
N ASP A 494 13.06 -10.15 -2.89
CA ASP A 494 13.11 -10.51 -1.47
C ASP A 494 14.40 -10.04 -0.74
N PRO A 495 15.60 -10.08 -1.36
CA PRO A 495 16.80 -9.48 -0.77
C PRO A 495 16.70 -7.95 -0.60
N GLU A 496 16.15 -7.25 -1.59
CA GLU A 496 15.95 -5.79 -1.54
C GLU A 496 14.93 -5.42 -0.45
N ARG A 497 13.87 -6.22 -0.29
CA ARG A 497 12.89 -6.06 0.81
C ARG A 497 13.53 -6.23 2.17
N GLN A 498 14.37 -7.24 2.35
CA GLN A 498 15.08 -7.45 3.62
C GLN A 498 16.01 -6.28 3.93
N GLU A 499 16.69 -5.73 2.94
CA GLU A 499 17.52 -4.53 3.11
C GLU A 499 16.66 -3.31 3.48
N THR A 500 15.51 -3.12 2.83
CA THR A 500 14.54 -2.08 3.16
C THR A 500 14.06 -2.21 4.60
N ARG A 501 13.75 -3.44 5.05
CA ARG A 501 13.33 -3.74 6.42
C ARG A 501 14.41 -3.41 7.43
N ASN A 502 15.65 -3.85 7.19
CA ASN A 502 16.78 -3.58 8.07
C ASN A 502 17.00 -2.06 8.25
N LYS A 503 16.89 -1.28 7.16
CA LYS A 503 17.00 0.18 7.23
C LYS A 503 15.89 0.82 8.06
N VAL A 504 14.65 0.33 7.96
CA VAL A 504 13.55 0.81 8.80
C VAL A 504 13.82 0.47 10.27
N ASP A 505 14.28 -0.73 10.57
CA ASP A 505 14.60 -1.13 11.95
C ASP A 505 15.77 -0.33 12.54
N ASP A 506 16.75 0.05 11.73
CA ASP A 506 17.82 0.97 12.13
C ASP A 506 17.28 2.37 12.43
N ASP A 507 16.42 2.92 11.56
CA ASP A 507 15.77 4.21 11.79
C ASP A 507 14.92 4.20 13.08
N ARG A 508 14.22 3.10 13.37
CA ARG A 508 13.42 2.93 14.60
C ARG A 508 14.27 3.06 15.86
N LYS A 509 15.53 2.60 15.87
CA LYS A 509 16.44 2.76 17.02
C LYS A 509 16.58 4.23 17.40
N HIS A 510 16.82 5.08 16.41
CA HIS A 510 17.00 6.52 16.62
C HIS A 510 15.70 7.21 17.05
N VAL A 511 14.56 6.80 16.49
CA VAL A 511 13.25 7.35 16.88
C VAL A 511 12.90 6.99 18.32
N ILE A 512 13.14 5.74 18.74
CA ILE A 512 12.91 5.29 20.11
C ILE A 512 13.83 6.04 21.08
N ASP A 513 15.12 6.15 20.76
CA ASP A 513 16.07 6.89 21.59
C ASP A 513 15.62 8.34 21.82
N ALA A 514 15.22 9.02 20.73
CA ALA A 514 14.75 10.40 20.80
C ALA A 514 13.47 10.55 21.63
N ALA A 515 12.55 9.57 21.56
CA ALA A 515 11.34 9.54 22.37
C ALA A 515 11.67 9.37 23.86
N ILE A 516 12.49 8.37 24.21
CA ILE A 516 12.94 8.11 25.58
C ILE A 516 13.60 9.36 26.17
N VAL A 517 14.57 9.95 25.47
CA VAL A 517 15.30 11.14 25.96
C VAL A 517 14.35 12.32 26.17
N ARG A 518 13.39 12.54 25.27
CA ARG A 518 12.40 13.63 25.40
C ARG A 518 11.49 13.45 26.61
N ILE A 519 11.01 12.22 26.84
CA ILE A 519 10.17 11.88 27.99
C ILE A 519 10.96 12.07 29.29
N MET A 520 12.15 11.48 29.37
CA MET A 520 12.99 11.53 30.59
C MET A 520 13.52 12.92 30.88
N LYS A 521 13.84 13.73 29.86
CA LYS A 521 14.22 15.13 30.04
C LYS A 521 13.11 15.94 30.72
N THR A 522 11.85 15.63 30.42
CA THR A 522 10.67 16.32 30.95
C THR A 522 10.30 15.81 32.35
N ARG A 523 10.30 14.49 32.55
CA ARG A 523 9.79 13.83 33.76
C ARG A 523 10.84 13.67 34.86
N LYS A 524 12.14 13.67 34.50
CA LYS A 524 13.33 13.48 35.36
C LYS A 524 13.46 12.10 36.00
N ALA A 525 12.39 11.55 36.57
CA ALA A 525 12.35 10.20 37.13
C ALA A 525 11.04 9.51 36.71
N MET A 526 11.11 8.20 36.43
CA MET A 526 9.97 7.39 36.00
C MET A 526 10.27 5.92 36.23
N THR A 527 9.25 5.13 36.57
CA THR A 527 9.39 3.67 36.66
C THR A 527 9.57 3.05 35.26
N HIS A 528 10.27 1.92 35.17
CA HIS A 528 10.53 1.24 33.90
C HIS A 528 9.23 0.90 33.14
N THR A 529 8.21 0.41 33.83
CA THR A 529 6.91 0.04 33.23
C THR A 529 6.18 1.26 32.66
N GLN A 530 6.19 2.39 33.39
CA GLN A 530 5.58 3.64 32.91
C GLN A 530 6.33 4.22 31.72
N LEU A 531 7.67 4.16 31.72
CA LEU A 531 8.48 4.64 30.61
C LEU A 531 8.20 3.84 29.34
N ILE A 532 8.13 2.51 29.43
CA ILE A 532 7.75 1.65 28.30
C ILE A 532 6.35 2.04 27.79
N ALA A 533 5.37 2.18 28.68
CA ALA A 533 4.00 2.51 28.28
C ALA A 533 3.92 3.87 27.58
N GLU A 534 4.60 4.90 28.10
CA GLU A 534 4.62 6.24 27.54
C GLU A 534 5.33 6.27 26.17
N VAL A 535 6.47 5.58 26.02
CA VAL A 535 7.18 5.48 24.74
C VAL A 535 6.31 4.77 23.70
N THR A 536 5.67 3.65 24.07
CA THR A 536 4.75 2.94 23.18
C THR A 536 3.58 3.83 22.77
N HIS A 537 2.99 4.57 23.71
CA HIS A 537 1.90 5.49 23.42
C HIS A 537 2.32 6.61 22.45
N GLN A 538 3.49 7.22 22.67
CA GLN A 538 4.00 8.29 21.81
C GLN A 538 4.32 7.81 20.39
N LEU A 539 4.76 6.57 20.22
CA LEU A 539 5.19 6.02 18.93
C LEU A 539 4.09 5.29 18.15
N LYS A 540 2.98 4.92 18.81
CA LYS A 540 1.85 4.16 18.22
C LYS A 540 1.32 4.74 16.90
N SER A 541 1.40 6.05 16.69
CA SER A 541 0.96 6.70 15.45
C SER A 541 1.86 6.42 14.23
N ARG A 542 3.07 5.89 14.45
CA ARG A 542 4.04 5.54 13.39
C ARG A 542 4.33 4.03 13.34
N PHE A 543 4.58 3.41 14.49
CA PHE A 543 4.78 1.97 14.60
C PHE A 543 4.55 1.49 16.03
N MET A 544 4.32 0.18 16.22
CA MET A 544 4.18 -0.42 17.55
C MET A 544 5.54 -1.01 18.02
N PRO A 545 6.31 -0.30 18.88
CA PRO A 545 7.57 -0.84 19.40
C PRO A 545 7.32 -2.00 20.37
N SER A 546 8.11 -3.07 20.26
CA SER A 546 8.05 -4.16 21.25
C SER A 546 8.67 -3.73 22.58
N PRO A 547 8.12 -4.12 23.74
CA PRO A 547 8.70 -3.78 25.05
C PRO A 547 10.16 -4.21 25.19
N GLY A 548 10.51 -5.36 24.63
CA GLY A 548 11.89 -5.87 24.62
C GLY A 548 12.84 -4.98 23.82
N PHE A 549 12.38 -4.37 22.72
CA PHE A 549 13.20 -3.46 21.94
C PHE A 549 13.42 -2.13 22.66
N ILE A 550 12.38 -1.57 23.28
CA ILE A 550 12.49 -0.37 24.12
C ILE A 550 13.50 -0.59 25.25
N LYS A 551 13.42 -1.75 25.95
CA LYS A 551 14.37 -2.12 27.00
C LYS A 551 15.82 -2.09 26.49
N LYS A 552 16.12 -2.70 25.34
CA LYS A 552 17.46 -2.66 24.72
C LYS A 552 17.93 -1.23 24.44
N ARG A 553 17.02 -0.33 24.03
CA ARG A 553 17.36 1.08 23.80
C ARG A 553 17.61 1.85 25.09
N ILE A 554 16.88 1.55 26.16
CA ILE A 554 17.12 2.12 27.50
C ILE A 554 18.53 1.75 27.99
N GLU A 555 18.93 0.48 27.91
CA GLU A 555 20.29 0.06 28.31
C GLU A 555 21.36 0.80 27.49
N SER A 556 21.19 0.89 26.17
CA SER A 556 22.10 1.64 25.31
C SER A 556 22.16 3.14 25.63
N LEU A 557 21.10 3.74 26.16
CA LEU A 557 21.09 5.13 26.62
C LEU A 557 21.78 5.29 27.99
N ILE A 558 21.69 4.28 28.86
CA ILE A 558 22.42 4.25 30.14
C ILE A 558 23.93 4.13 29.87
N GLU A 559 24.34 3.23 28.98
CA GLU A 559 25.75 3.06 28.58
C GLU A 559 26.37 4.33 27.95
N ARG A 560 25.53 5.21 27.41
CA ARG A 560 25.93 6.49 26.82
C ARG A 560 25.70 7.69 27.75
N ASP A 561 25.44 7.43 29.03
CA ASP A 561 25.23 8.45 30.08
C ASP A 561 24.06 9.42 29.81
N TYR A 562 23.07 9.04 29.00
CA TYR A 562 21.84 9.84 28.83
C TYR A 562 20.85 9.63 29.98
N LEU A 563 20.92 8.48 30.65
CA LEU A 563 20.02 8.05 31.72
C LEU A 563 20.82 7.28 32.78
N SER A 564 20.31 7.21 34.00
CA SER A 564 20.86 6.37 35.05
C SER A 564 19.73 5.65 35.79
N ARG A 565 20.02 4.45 36.31
CA ARG A 565 19.12 3.78 37.25
C ARG A 565 19.17 4.50 38.60
N SER A 566 18.04 4.55 39.32
CA SER A 566 18.01 5.13 40.66
C SER A 566 18.89 4.33 41.61
N MET A 567 19.42 4.98 42.65
CA MET A 567 20.19 4.31 43.71
C MET A 567 19.34 3.32 44.52
N ASP A 568 18.02 3.57 44.61
CA ASP A 568 17.07 2.79 45.41
C ASP A 568 16.59 1.48 44.73
N ASP A 569 17.00 1.25 43.47
CA ASP A 569 16.47 0.20 42.59
C ASP A 569 17.58 -0.72 42.04
N ARG A 570 18.72 -0.81 42.77
CA ARG A 570 19.90 -1.62 42.40
C ARG A 570 19.76 -3.09 42.75
#